data_AF-A0A950TPQ9-F1
#
_entry.id   AF-A0A950TPQ9-F1
#
_cell.length_a   1.000
_cell.length_b   1.000
_cell.length_c   1.000
_cell.angle_alpha   90.00
_cell.angle_beta   90.00
_cell.angle_gamma   90.00
#
_symmetry.space_group_name_H-M   'P 1'
#
loop_
_entity.id
_entity.type
_entity.pdbx_description
1 polymer ?
#
loop_
_entity_poly.entity_id
_entity_poly.type
_entity_poly.pdbx_seq_one_letter_code
_entity_poly.pdbx_strand_id
1 'polypeptide(L)' 'MCETFAPHTFRLNDDRQSEVISPEGDSTEKILEAAENCPVSAIFVEDAETGERLFP' A
#
# COMPACT_ATOMS: atom_id res chain seq x y z
N MET A 1 5.02 -6.76 6.24
CA MET A 1 5.92 -5.93 5.42
C MET A 1 5.20 -5.72 4.10
N CYS A 2 4.88 -4.49 3.72
CA CYS A 2 3.90 -4.20 2.66
C CYS A 2 4.33 -4.69 1.27
N GLU A 3 5.62 -4.69 0.93
CA GLU A 3 6.10 -5.30 -0.32
C GLU A 3 5.97 -6.83 -0.35
N THR A 4 5.72 -7.50 0.78
CA THR A 4 5.39 -8.93 0.81
C THR A 4 3.94 -9.19 0.42
N PHE A 5 3.03 -8.29 0.81
CA PHE A 5 1.61 -8.38 0.49
C PHE A 5 1.33 -7.92 -0.94
N ALA A 6 1.89 -6.78 -1.33
CA ALA A 6 1.71 -6.14 -2.63
C ALA A 6 3.07 -5.70 -3.24
N PRO A 7 3.86 -6.65 -3.81
CA PRO A 7 5.22 -6.40 -4.32
C PRO A 7 5.27 -5.54 -5.59
N HIS A 8 4.16 -5.37 -6.28
CA HIS A 8 4.05 -4.51 -7.46
C HIS A 8 3.59 -3.10 -7.08
N THR A 9 3.00 -2.92 -5.89
CA THR A 9 2.63 -1.60 -5.36
C THR A 9 3.72 -1.00 -4.46
N PHE A 10 4.37 -1.80 -3.62
CA PHE A 10 5.34 -1.32 -2.63
C PHE A 10 6.74 -1.88 -2.85
N ARG A 11 7.75 -1.09 -2.47
CA ARG A 11 9.16 -1.50 -2.45
C ARG A 11 9.88 -0.85 -1.28
N LEU A 12 10.95 -1.46 -0.77
CA LEU A 12 11.89 -0.77 0.12
C LEU A 12 12.87 0.10 -0.68
N ASN A 13 13.04 1.34 -0.25
CA ASN A 13 14.08 2.23 -0.73
C ASN A 13 15.44 1.92 -0.07
N ASP A 14 16.47 2.71 -0.40
CA ASP A 14 17.84 2.52 0.10
C ASP A 14 17.95 2.65 1.64
N ASP A 15 17.06 3.42 2.27
CA ASP A 15 16.94 3.58 3.72
C ASP A 15 16.13 2.46 4.39
N ARG A 16 15.70 1.45 3.62
CA ARG A 16 14.79 0.37 4.04
C ARG A 16 13.43 0.86 4.52
N GLN A 17 12.95 1.97 3.96
CA GLN A 17 11.59 2.44 4.15
C GLN A 17 10.74 2.02 2.95
N SER A 18 9.48 1.64 3.21
CA SER A 18 8.56 1.31 2.12
C SER A 18 8.10 2.57 1.40
N GLU A 19 8.03 2.49 0.07
CA GLU A 19 7.49 3.52 -0.83
C GLU A 19 6.53 2.89 -1.84
N VAL A 20 5.56 3.69 -2.31
CA VAL A 20 4.64 3.29 -3.39
C VAL A 20 5.35 3.48 -4.74
N ILE A 21 5.50 2.39 -5.50
CA ILE A 21 6.11 2.40 -6.83
C ILE A 21 5.07 2.39 -7.97
N SER A 22 3.90 1.79 -7.72
CA SER A 22 2.78 1.75 -8.67
C SER A 22 1.48 1.61 -7.89
N PRO A 23 0.68 2.68 -7.70
CA PRO A 23 -0.54 2.64 -6.90
C PRO A 23 -1.54 1.53 -7.30
N GLU A 24 -1.57 1.17 -8.59
CA GLU A 24 -2.44 0.12 -9.16
C GLU A 24 -1.63 -1.14 -9.55
N GLY A 25 -0.46 -1.35 -8.95
CA GLY A 25 0.44 -2.46 -9.30
C GLY A 25 -0.07 -3.84 -8.89
N ASP A 26 -0.77 -3.92 -7.75
CA ASP A 26 -1.47 -5.11 -7.24
C ASP A 26 -2.99 -4.86 -7.14
N SER A 27 -3.75 -5.92 -6.85
CA SER A 27 -5.18 -5.80 -6.60
C SER A 27 -5.48 -4.95 -5.36
N THR A 28 -6.62 -4.26 -5.37
CA THR A 28 -7.12 -3.48 -4.22
C THR A 28 -7.11 -4.30 -2.93
N GLU A 29 -7.49 -5.58 -3.00
CA GLU A 29 -7.50 -6.48 -1.83
C GLU A 29 -6.11 -6.69 -1.21
N LYS A 30 -5.07 -6.87 -2.02
CA LYS A 30 -3.69 -6.97 -1.52
C LYS A 30 -3.16 -5.65 -0.96
N ILE A 31 -3.53 -4.53 -1.59
CA ILE A 31 -3.15 -3.20 -1.13
C ILE A 31 -3.79 -2.90 0.24
N LEU A 32 -5.06 -3.26 0.41
CA LEU A 32 -5.77 -3.16 1.69
C LEU A 32 -5.15 -4.08 2.75
N GLU A 33 -4.87 -5.35 2.42
CA GLU A 33 -4.21 -6.29 3.33
C GLU A 33 -2.85 -5.76 3.82
N ALA A 34 -2.07 -5.16 2.92
CA ALA A 34 -0.80 -4.51 3.26
C ALA A 34 -0.98 -3.34 4.24
N ALA A 35 -2.05 -2.55 4.04
CA ALA A 35 -2.37 -1.39 4.84
C ALA A 35 -2.85 -1.78 6.26
N GLU A 36 -3.77 -2.75 6.36
CA GLU A 36 -4.30 -3.31 7.62
C GLU A 36 -3.20 -3.95 8.48
N ASN A 37 -2.22 -4.59 7.84
CA ASN A 37 -1.10 -5.24 8.54
C ASN A 37 0.09 -4.30 8.80
N CYS A 38 -0.04 -2.99 8.54
CA CYS A 38 1.02 -2.03 8.82
C CYS A 38 1.06 -1.70 10.33
N PRO A 39 2.11 -2.13 11.08
CA PRO A 39 2.15 -1.98 12.54
C PRO A 39 2.26 -0.52 13.02
N VAL A 40 2.50 0.40 12.10
CA VAL A 40 2.67 1.84 12.36
C VAL A 40 1.66 2.70 11.58
N SER A 41 0.66 2.07 10.93
CA SER A 41 -0.41 2.75 10.20
C SER A 41 0.09 3.81 9.19
N ALA A 42 1.18 3.48 8.47
CA ALA A 42 1.83 4.39 7.52
C ALA A 42 1.23 4.39 6.10
N ILE A 43 0.24 3.54 5.84
CA ILE A 43 -0.36 3.36 4.51
C ILE A 43 -1.78 3.90 4.55
N PHE A 44 -2.19 4.56 3.46
CA PHE A 44 -3.55 5.02 3.24
C PHE A 44 -3.98 4.59 1.84
N VAL A 45 -5.26 4.27 1.69
CA VAL A 45 -5.82 3.81 0.42
C VAL A 45 -7.03 4.67 0.11
N GLU A 46 -7.06 5.22 -1.09
CA GLU A 46 -8.15 6.02 -1.62
C GLU A 46 -8.58 5.42 -2.96
N ASP A 47 -9.88 5.40 -3.21
CA ASP A 47 -10.43 5.08 -4.51
C ASP A 47 -10.12 6.22 -5.48
N ALA A 48 -9.41 5.91 -6.56
CA ALA A 48 -8.91 6.93 -7.49
C ALA A 48 -10.02 7.61 -8.32
N GLU A 49 -11.18 6.97 -8.49
CA GLU A 49 -12.29 7.51 -9.28
C GLU A 49 -13.18 8.43 -8.45
N THR A 50 -13.48 8.02 -7.23
CA THR A 50 -14.44 8.66 -6.33
C THR A 50 -13.79 9.57 -5.29
N GLY A 51 -12.49 9.35 -5.01
CA GLY A 51 -11.78 9.99 -3.90
C GLY A 51 -12.20 9.46 -2.53
N GLU A 52 -12.97 8.37 -2.46
CA GLU A 52 -13.37 7.75 -1.22
C GLU A 52 -12.15 7.20 -0.46
N ARG A 53 -12.06 7.49 0.83
CA ARG A 53 -11.02 6.94 1.69
C ARG A 53 -11.36 5.50 2.06
N LEU A 54 -10.63 4.54 1.51
CA LEU A 54 -10.78 3.10 1.80
C LEU A 54 -10.00 2.68 3.06
N PHE A 55 -8.89 3.38 3.36
CA PHE A 55 -8.03 3.14 4.54
C PHE A 55 -7.28 4.46 4.94
N PRO A 56 -6.99 4.79 6.22
CA PRO A 56 -6.85 3.91 7.37
C PRO A 56 -8.17 3.27 7.78
#